data_AF-A0A081D6I8-F1
#
_entry.id   AF-A0A081D6I8-F1
#
_cell.length_a   1.000
_cell.length_b   1.000
_cell.length_c   1.000
_cell.angle_alpha   90.00
_cell.angle_beta   90.00
_cell.angle_gamma   90.00
#
_symmetry.space_group_name_H-M   'P 1'
#
loop_
_entity.id
_entity.type
_entity.pdbx_description
1 polymer ?
#
loop_
_entity_poly.entity_id
_entity_poly.type
_entity_poly.pdbx_seq_one_letter_code
_entity_poly.pdbx_strand_id
1 'polypeptide(L)'
;MEEIELTHDEKIARSKKQMMWFGIVSLIMMFAGLTSAYVVSRGRKDWVEIELPEEFFWSTGVILLSSLTLFLAKKAILNSNKKEPPYLQLLLLYWEAPLFLCNLQALIV
;
A
#
# COMPACT_ATOMS: atom_id res chain seq x y z
N MET A 1 -15.56 -24.72 -36.02
CA MET A 1 -14.81 -24.57 -34.75
C MET A 1 -14.21 -23.19 -34.80
N GLU A 2 -14.84 -22.25 -34.10
CA GLU A 2 -14.44 -20.85 -34.05
C GLU A 2 -13.12 -20.79 -33.27
N GLU A 3 -12.02 -20.60 -33.99
CA GLU A 3 -10.74 -20.32 -33.35
C GLU A 3 -10.95 -19.03 -32.57
N ILE A 4 -10.92 -19.12 -31.24
CA ILE A 4 -10.86 -17.97 -30.34
C ILE A 4 -9.55 -17.22 -30.62
N GLU A 5 -9.54 -16.42 -31.70
CA GLU A 5 -8.52 -15.45 -32.00
C GLU A 5 -8.64 -14.34 -30.95
N LEU A 6 -8.22 -14.63 -29.72
CA LEU A 6 -8.07 -13.62 -28.67
C LEU A 6 -7.21 -12.51 -29.27
N THR A 7 -7.82 -11.34 -29.46
CA THR A 7 -7.17 -10.16 -30.02
C THR A 7 -5.85 -9.92 -29.26
N HIS A 8 -4.81 -9.50 -29.98
CA HIS A 8 -3.47 -9.30 -29.44
C HIS A 8 -3.49 -8.47 -28.14
N ASP A 9 -4.43 -7.52 -28.04
CA ASP A 9 -4.63 -6.65 -26.89
C ASP A 9 -5.11 -7.38 -25.61
N GLU A 10 -5.98 -8.39 -25.73
CA GLU A 10 -6.49 -9.17 -24.59
C GLU A 10 -5.40 -10.06 -23.97
N LYS A 11 -4.51 -10.60 -24.82
CA LYS A 11 -3.34 -11.36 -24.38
C LYS A 11 -2.40 -10.47 -23.57
N ILE A 12 -2.13 -9.25 -24.05
CA ILE A 12 -1.29 -8.28 -23.34
C ILE A 12 -1.95 -7.85 -22.02
N ALA A 13 -3.25 -7.61 -21.99
CA ALA A 13 -3.98 -7.21 -20.78
C ALA A 13 -3.88 -8.26 -19.66
N ARG A 14 -4.03 -9.56 -19.99
CA ARG A 14 -3.81 -10.64 -19.01
C ARG A 14 -2.36 -10.73 -18.54
N SER A 15 -1.40 -10.61 -19.45
CA SER A 15 0.03 -10.63 -19.10
C SER A 15 0.40 -9.50 -18.13
N LYS A 16 -0.12 -8.28 -18.34
CA LYS A 16 0.09 -7.14 -17.42
C LYS A 16 -0.44 -7.42 -16.02
N LYS A 17 -1.63 -8.02 -15.90
CA LYS A 17 -2.21 -8.41 -14.60
C LYS A 17 -1.32 -9.41 -13.88
N GLN A 18 -0.77 -10.39 -14.61
CA GLN A 18 0.08 -11.43 -14.04
C GLN A 18 1.48 -10.88 -13.65
N MET A 19 2.03 -9.95 -14.43
CA MET A 19 3.25 -9.23 -14.09
C MET A 19 3.09 -8.37 -12.82
N MET A 20 1.93 -7.73 -12.63
CA MET A 20 1.64 -6.97 -11.42
C MET A 20 1.61 -7.87 -10.17
N TRP A 21 1.00 -9.04 -10.26
CA TRP A 21 1.01 -10.03 -9.16
C TRP A 21 2.43 -10.44 -8.78
N PHE A 22 3.31 -10.67 -9.75
CA PHE A 22 4.71 -10.98 -9.48
C PHE A 22 5.42 -9.86 -8.69
N GLY A 23 5.17 -8.60 -9.07
CA GLY A 23 5.70 -7.44 -8.34
C GLY A 23 5.19 -7.32 -6.90
N ILE A 24 3.92 -7.65 -6.65
CA ILE A 24 3.35 -7.64 -5.30
C ILE A 24 3.99 -8.75 -4.45
N VAL A 25 4.11 -9.96 -5.01
CA VAL A 25 4.69 -11.11 -4.30
C VAL A 25 6.17 -10.87 -3.97
N SER A 26 6.95 -10.28 -4.87
CA SER A 26 8.36 -9.98 -4.61
C SER A 26 8.53 -8.96 -3.48
N LEU A 27 7.67 -7.94 -3.45
CA LEU A 27 7.67 -6.95 -2.38
C LEU A 27 7.36 -7.60 -1.03
N ILE A 28 6.35 -8.47 -0.97
CA ILE A 28 5.98 -9.21 0.25
C ILE A 28 7.14 -10.09 0.73
N MET A 29 7.82 -10.81 -0.18
CA MET A 29 8.94 -11.68 0.17
C MET A 29 10.11 -10.90 0.78
N MET A 30 10.42 -9.71 0.26
CA MET A 30 11.45 -8.83 0.81
C MET A 30 11.10 -8.40 2.24
N PHE A 31 9.88 -7.91 2.48
CA PHE A 31 9.44 -7.51 3.81
C PHE A 31 9.36 -8.70 4.78
N ALA A 32 8.96 -9.88 4.32
CA ALA A 32 8.96 -11.10 5.13
C ALA A 32 10.38 -11.53 5.53
N GLY A 33 11.36 -11.41 4.63
CA GLY A 33 12.77 -11.65 4.93
C GLY A 33 13.32 -10.68 5.98
N LEU A 34 13.06 -9.37 5.81
CA LEU A 34 13.48 -8.35 6.76
C LEU A 34 12.80 -8.52 8.14
N THR A 35 11.49 -8.79 8.15
CA THR A 35 10.72 -8.98 9.39
C THR A 35 11.14 -10.26 10.12
N SER A 36 11.37 -11.36 9.40
CA SER A 36 11.83 -12.61 10.01
C SER A 36 13.24 -12.50 10.58
N ALA A 37 14.15 -11.81 9.89
CA ALA A 37 15.49 -11.51 10.41
C ALA A 37 15.44 -10.64 11.68
N TYR A 38 14.53 -9.66 11.73
CA TYR A 38 14.28 -8.86 12.94
C TYR A 38 13.77 -9.71 14.11
N VAL A 39 12.76 -10.55 13.87
CA VAL A 39 12.16 -11.43 14.90
C VAL A 39 13.20 -12.40 15.48
N VAL A 40 14.03 -13.02 14.63
CA VAL A 40 15.09 -13.94 15.09
C VAL A 40 16.19 -13.20 15.86
N SER A 41 16.53 -11.98 15.46
CA SER A 41 17.58 -11.19 16.12
C SER A 41 17.19 -10.76 17.54
N ARG A 42 15.89 -10.61 17.82
CA ARG A 42 15.36 -10.29 19.17
C ARG A 42 15.54 -11.41 20.21
N GLY A 43 15.78 -12.65 19.79
CA GLY A 43 15.87 -13.80 20.70
C GLY A 43 17.23 -14.01 21.39
N ARG A 44 18.25 -13.21 21.08
CA ARG A 44 19.60 -13.31 21.69
C ARG A 44 19.69 -12.50 22.99
N LYS A 45 20.42 -13.00 23.98
CA LYS A 45 20.64 -12.35 25.30
C LYS A 45 21.27 -10.95 25.23
N ASP A 46 21.96 -10.61 24.14
CA ASP A 46 22.60 -9.30 23.91
C ASP A 46 21.73 -8.35 23.06
N TRP A 47 20.44 -8.63 22.88
CA TRP A 47 19.55 -7.76 22.11
C TRP A 47 19.10 -6.57 22.94
N VAL A 48 19.37 -5.36 22.44
CA VAL A 48 18.84 -4.12 23.02
C VAL A 48 17.33 -4.10 22.81
N GLU A 49 16.58 -4.01 23.90
CA GLU A 49 15.13 -3.90 23.87
C GLU A 49 14.75 -2.52 23.31
N ILE A 50 14.58 -2.46 21.99
CA ILE A 50 14.12 -1.24 21.32
C ILE A 50 12.62 -1.12 21.60
N GLU A 51 12.26 -0.19 22.47
CA GLU A 51 10.88 0.27 22.63
C GLU A 51 10.47 0.96 21.32
N LEU A 52 9.46 0.40 20.65
CA LEU A 52 8.91 0.99 19.43
C LEU A 52 8.12 2.24 19.84
N PRO A 53 8.55 3.43 19.39
CA PRO A 53 7.90 4.65 19.80
C PRO A 53 6.54 4.78 19.07
N GLU A 54 5.61 5.51 19.67
CA GLU A 54 4.18 5.47 19.29
C GLU A 54 3.93 5.95 17.84
N GLU A 55 4.89 6.67 17.24
CA GLU A 55 4.80 7.19 15.88
C GLU A 55 4.76 6.06 14.83
N PHE A 56 5.35 4.90 15.12
CA PHE A 56 5.28 3.73 14.24
C PHE A 56 3.83 3.21 14.12
N PHE A 57 3.08 3.22 15.23
CA PHE A 57 1.67 2.80 15.22
C PHE A 57 0.79 3.80 14.48
N TRP A 58 1.07 5.10 14.62
CA TRP A 58 0.34 6.14 13.92
C TRP A 58 0.50 6.02 12.39
N SER A 59 1.73 5.83 11.90
CA SER A 59 1.99 5.68 10.47
C SER A 59 1.32 4.42 9.88
N THR A 60 1.33 3.31 10.62
CA THR A 60 0.64 2.08 10.21
C THR A 60 -0.88 2.31 10.11
N GLY A 61 -1.47 3.02 11.08
CA GLY A 61 -2.88 3.41 11.06
C GLY A 61 -3.24 4.29 9.85
N VAL A 62 -2.43 5.30 9.56
CA VAL A 62 -2.61 6.20 8.40
C VAL A 62 -2.54 5.44 7.07
N ILE A 63 -1.62 4.48 6.95
CA ILE A 63 -1.52 3.64 5.74
C ILE A 63 -2.79 2.80 5.54
N LEU A 64 -3.34 2.23 6.61
CA LEU A 64 -4.59 1.47 6.55
C LEU A 64 -5.79 2.34 6.15
N LEU A 65 -5.89 3.55 6.72
CA LEU A 65 -6.93 4.52 6.37
C LEU A 65 -6.83 4.96 4.90
N SER A 66 -5.62 5.20 4.41
CA SER A 66 -5.37 5.52 3.00
C SER A 66 -5.78 4.38 2.07
N SER A 67 -5.47 3.12 2.43
CA SER A 67 -5.88 1.93 1.67
C SER A 67 -7.41 1.81 1.55
N LEU A 68 -8.14 2.02 2.66
CA LEU A 68 -9.60 2.01 2.68
C LEU A 68 -10.20 3.08 1.76
N THR A 69 -9.58 4.27 1.77
CA THR A 69 -9.97 5.40 0.93
C THR A 69 -9.80 5.07 -0.56
N LEU A 70 -8.67 4.47 -0.95
CA LEU A 70 -8.43 4.01 -2.33
C LEU A 70 -9.38 2.88 -2.76
N PHE A 71 -9.83 2.03 -1.84
CA PHE A 71 -10.81 1.00 -2.14
C PHE A 71 -12.19 1.59 -2.45
N LEU A 72 -12.66 2.52 -1.60
CA LEU A 72 -13.92 3.24 -1.80
C LEU A 72 -13.88 4.10 -3.08
N ALA A 73 -12.75 4.74 -3.34
CA ALA A 73 -12.45 5.47 -4.57
C ALA A 73 -12.64 4.62 -5.82
N LYS A 74 -11.98 3.46 -5.86
CA LYS A 74 -12.07 2.52 -6.97
C LYS A 74 -13.51 2.07 -7.19
N LYS A 75 -14.27 1.82 -6.12
CA LYS A 75 -15.68 1.44 -6.18
C LYS A 75 -16.56 2.58 -6.71
N ALA A 76 -16.31 3.82 -6.26
CA ALA A 76 -17.03 5.00 -6.72
C ALA A 76 -16.79 5.28 -8.21
N ILE A 77 -15.54 5.15 -8.68
CA ILE A 77 -15.20 5.32 -10.11
C ILE A 77 -15.88 4.25 -10.97
N LEU A 78 -15.93 3.00 -10.51
CA LEU A 78 -16.56 1.92 -11.28
C LEU A 78 -18.08 2.07 -11.40
N ASN A 79 -18.72 2.66 -10.38
CA ASN A 79 -20.17 2.88 -10.35
C ASN A 79 -20.61 4.24 -10.93
N SER A 80 -19.71 5.21 -11.04
CA SER A 80 -20.04 6.56 -11.53
C SER A 80 -19.83 6.65 -13.04
N ASN A 81 -20.93 6.61 -13.79
CA ASN A 81 -20.96 6.76 -15.25
C ASN A 81 -20.62 8.21 -15.71
N LYS A 82 -19.98 9.03 -14.88
CA LYS A 82 -19.67 10.44 -15.14
C LYS A 82 -18.29 10.81 -14.62
N LYS A 83 -17.62 11.63 -15.45
CA LYS A 83 -16.25 12.14 -15.35
C LYS A 83 -16.09 13.15 -14.21
N GLU A 84 -16.52 12.80 -13.02
CA GLU A 84 -16.33 13.65 -11.85
C GLU A 84 -14.94 13.36 -11.28
N PRO A 85 -14.04 14.36 -11.21
CA PRO A 85 -12.72 14.16 -10.63
C PRO A 85 -12.90 13.70 -9.18
N PRO A 86 -12.03 12.84 -8.63
CA PRO A 86 -12.17 12.34 -7.26
C PRO A 86 -11.78 13.42 -6.23
N TYR A 87 -12.53 14.52 -6.19
CA TYR A 87 -12.33 15.65 -5.28
C TYR A 87 -12.37 15.19 -3.82
N LEU A 88 -13.18 14.18 -3.50
CA LEU A 88 -13.29 13.62 -2.15
C LEU A 88 -11.98 12.99 -1.65
N GLN A 89 -11.15 12.42 -2.54
CA GLN A 89 -9.89 11.76 -2.16
C GLN A 89 -8.75 12.77 -2.02
N LEU A 90 -8.70 13.77 -2.90
CA LEU A 90 -7.74 14.88 -2.80
C LEU A 90 -7.96 15.69 -1.52
N LEU A 91 -9.21 15.87 -1.09
CA LEU A 91 -9.56 16.60 0.13
C LEU A 91 -9.17 15.83 1.41
N LEU A 92 -9.37 14.51 1.43
CA LEU A 92 -8.92 13.65 2.53
C LEU A 92 -7.39 13.60 2.59
N LEU A 93 -6.70 13.48 1.45
CA LEU A 93 -5.23 13.50 1.41
C LEU A 93 -4.65 14.85 1.89
N TYR A 94 -5.35 15.96 1.61
CA TYR A 94 -5.02 17.29 2.13
C TYR A 94 -5.22 17.41 3.64
N TRP A 95 -6.16 16.66 4.22
CA TRP A 95 -6.42 16.60 5.66
C TRP A 95 -5.39 15.73 6.41
N GLU A 96 -4.92 14.63 5.83
CA GLU A 96 -3.90 13.75 6.43
C GLU A 96 -2.47 14.33 6.37
N ALA A 97 -2.18 15.17 5.36
CA ALA A 97 -0.87 15.79 5.14
C ALA A 97 -0.31 16.62 6.33
N PRO A 98 -1.07 17.49 7.00
CA PRO A 98 -0.57 18.22 8.17
C PRO A 98 -0.23 17.31 9.36
N LEU A 99 -0.95 16.20 9.53
CA LEU A 99 -0.68 15.20 10.56
C LEU A 99 0.63 14.45 10.29
N PHE A 100 0.91 14.17 9.01
CA PHE A 100 2.13 13.52 8.55
C PHE A 100 3.37 14.42 8.70
N LEU A 101 3.24 15.73 8.42
CA LEU A 101 4.31 16.72 8.61
C LEU A 101 4.64 16.92 10.10
N CYS A 102 3.64 16.89 10.98
CA CYS A 102 3.85 17.00 12.42
C CYS A 102 4.58 15.77 13.00
N ASN A 103 4.26 14.56 12.51
CA ASN A 103 4.94 13.33 12.91
C ASN A 103 6.38 13.22 12.35
N LEU A 104 6.64 13.73 11.14
CA LEU A 104 7.99 13.76 10.57
C LEU A 104 8.93 14.72 11.32
N GLN A 105 8.38 15.80 11.88
CA GLN A 105 9.13 16.77 12.68
C GLN A 105 9.48 16.23 14.09
N ALA A 106 8.68 15.30 14.62
CA ALA A 106 8.95 14.60 15.87
C ALA A 106 9.98 13.45 15.72
N LEU A 107 10.24 12.98 14.49
CA LEU A 107 11.21 11.91 14.20
C LEU A 107 12.64 12.44 13.93
N ILE A 108 12.80 13.76 13.73
CA ILE A 108 14.08 14.43 13.42
C ILE A 108 14.67 15.19 14.62
N VAL A 109 13.92 15.33 15.72
CA VAL A 109 14.36 15.93 17.00
C VAL A 109 14.42 14.85 18.07
#